data_AF-A0A3B8W2D8-F1
#
_entry.id   AF-A0A3B8W2D8-F1
#
_cell.length_a   1.000
_cell.length_b   1.000
_cell.length_c   1.000
_cell.angle_alpha   90.00
_cell.angle_beta   90.00
_cell.angle_gamma   90.00
#
_symmetry.space_group_name_H-M   'P 1'
#
loop_
_entity.id
_entity.type
_entity.pdbx_description
1 polymer ?
#
loop_
_entity_poly.entity_id
_entity_poly.type
_entity_poly.pdbx_seq_one_letter_code
_entity_poly.pdbx_strand_id
1 'polypeptide(L)' 'DFEYENSIAQVNRYLNTDLESVFLITSPQFASISSSIIREVHRYGGDVDPFLPYKL' A
#
# COMPACT_ATOMS: atom_id res chain seq x y z
N ASP A 1 -7.11 -3.85 3.89
CA ASP A 1 -6.75 -2.53 3.35
C ASP A 1 -7.98 -1.79 2.83
N PHE A 2 -8.64 -2.30 1.78
CA PHE A 2 -9.81 -1.62 1.19
C PHE A 2 -10.91 -1.22 2.19
N GLU A 3 -11.38 -2.14 3.05
CA GLU A 3 -12.45 -1.83 4.01
C GLU A 3 -12.08 -0.71 5.00
N TYR A 4 -10.81 -0.69 5.42
CA TYR A 4 -10.27 0.33 6.30
C TYR A 4 -10.22 1.69 5.59
N GLU A 5 -9.64 1.75 4.40
CA GLU A 5 -9.56 2.96 3.58
C GLU A 5 -10.94 3.46 3.12
N ASN A 6 -11.89 2.55 2.85
CA ASN A 6 -13.27 2.91 2.51
C ASN A 6 -13.99 3.59 3.69
N SER A 7 -13.68 3.18 4.92
CA SER A 7 -14.23 3.83 6.12
C SER A 7 -13.67 5.25 6.27
N ILE A 8 -12.37 5.43 6.03
CA ILE A 8 -11.70 6.74 6.04
C ILE A 8 -12.27 7.64 4.92
N ALA A 9 -12.44 7.11 3.71
CA ALA A 9 -12.99 7.86 2.59
C ALA A 9 -14.40 8.42 2.88
N GLN A 10 -15.25 7.62 3.53
CA GLN A 10 -16.60 8.06 3.93
C GLN A 10 -16.55 9.20 4.96
N VAL A 11 -15.67 9.11 5.96
CA VAL A 11 -15.47 10.18 6.94
C VAL A 11 -14.92 11.44 6.27
N ASN A 12 -13.94 11.30 5.38
CA ASN A 12 -13.36 12.43 4.65
C ASN A 12 -14.40 13.14 3.78
N ARG A 13 -15.29 12.39 3.12
CA ARG A 13 -16.40 12.96 2.33
C ARG A 13 -17.41 13.70 3.19
N TYR A 14 -17.65 13.22 4.41
CA TYR A 14 -18.50 13.89 5.38
C TYR A 14 -17.88 15.22 5.87
N LEU A 15 -16.56 15.24 6.12
CA LEU A 15 -15.84 16.42 6.57
C LEU A 15 -15.61 17.45 5.46
N ASN A 16 -15.45 17.00 4.21
CA ASN A 16 -15.26 17.85 3.04
C ASN A 16 -16.04 17.26 1.85
N THR A 17 -17.13 17.95 1.49
CA THR A 17 -18.05 17.52 0.43
C THR A 17 -17.47 17.60 -0.98
N ASP A 18 -16.35 18.31 -1.17
CA ASP A 18 -15.68 18.43 -2.47
C ASP A 18 -14.55 17.39 -2.63
N LEU A 19 -14.16 16.71 -1.55
CA LEU A 19 -13.11 15.69 -1.57
C LEU A 19 -13.65 14.37 -2.11
N GLU A 20 -12.91 13.77 -3.05
CA GLU A 20 -13.23 12.46 -3.63
C GLU A 20 -12.06 11.50 -3.46
N SER A 21 -12.36 10.26 -3.08
CA SER A 21 -11.35 9.20 -2.91
C SER A 21 -11.53 8.16 -4.01
N VAL A 22 -10.46 7.93 -4.79
CA VAL A 22 -10.44 6.96 -5.87
C VAL A 22 -9.60 5.76 -5.46
N PHE A 23 -10.16 4.56 -5.62
CA PHE A 23 -9.49 3.31 -5.30
C PHE A 23 -8.94 2.67 -6.57
N LEU A 24 -7.66 2.31 -6.54
CA LEU A 24 -7.01 1.55 -7.60
C LEU A 24 -6.75 0.14 -7.10
N ILE A 25 -7.12 -0.85 -7.91
CA ILE A 25 -6.84 -2.25 -7.60
C ILE A 25 -5.43 -2.58 -8.07
N THR A 26 -4.61 -3.03 -7.13
CA THR A 26 -3.23 -3.46 -7.40
C THR A 26 -3.21 -4.63 -8.37
N SER A 27 -2.33 -4.58 -9.37
CA SER A 27 -2.12 -5.72 -10.28
C SER A 27 -1.66 -6.96 -9.49
N PRO A 28 -2.15 -8.17 -9.81
CA PRO A 28 -1.89 -9.38 -9.01
C PRO A 28 -0.40 -9.64 -8.71
N GLN A 29 0.48 -9.38 -9.68
CA GLN A 29 1.93 -9.55 -9.55
C GLN A 29 2.58 -8.67 -8.46
N PHE A 30 1.90 -7.61 -8.01
CA PHE A 30 2.40 -6.68 -7.00
C PHE A 30 1.62 -6.78 -5.68
N ALA A 31 0.63 -7.66 -5.57
CA ALA A 31 -0.24 -7.76 -4.40
C ALA A 31 0.50 -8.13 -3.10
N SER A 32 1.67 -8.77 -3.21
CA SER A 32 2.51 -9.15 -2.06
C SER A 32 3.47 -8.06 -1.60
N ILE A 33 3.59 -6.95 -2.35
CA ILE A 33 4.56 -5.89 -2.04
C ILE A 33 4.02 -5.05 -0.88
N SER A 34 4.71 -5.13 0.26
CA SER A 34 4.45 -4.27 1.43
C SER A 34 5.77 -3.77 1.98
N SER A 35 5.85 -2.46 2.24
CA SER A 35 7.06 -1.85 2.80
C SER A 35 7.43 -2.47 4.17
N SER A 36 6.44 -2.84 4.97
CA SER A 36 6.70 -3.45 6.29
C SER A 36 7.30 -4.85 6.14
N ILE A 37 6.75 -5.67 5.25
CA ILE A 37 7.27 -7.02 4.97
C ILE A 37 8.68 -6.93 4.39
N ILE A 38 8.89 -6.08 3.38
CA ILE A 38 10.19 -5.93 2.72
C ILE A 38 11.28 -5.47 3.70
N ARG A 39 10.97 -4.49 4.56
CA ARG A 39 11.91 -4.06 5.61
C ARG A 39 12.25 -5.17 6.60
N GLU A 40 11.29 -6.05 6.91
CA GLU A 40 11.51 -7.18 7.81
C GLU A 40 12.38 -8.26 7.15
N VAL A 41 12.10 -8.61 5.89
CA VAL A 41 12.94 -9.53 5.10
C VAL A 41 14.38 -9.01 5.04
N HIS A 42 14.57 -7.73 4.71
CA HIS A 42 15.89 -7.11 4.69
C HIS A 42 16.57 -7.14 6.06
N ARG A 43 15.84 -6.84 7.14
CA ARG A 43 16.35 -6.89 8.53
C ARG A 43 16.92 -8.27 8.88
N TYR A 44 16.31 -9.34 8.38
CA TYR A 44 16.77 -10.71 8.62
C TYR A 44 17.72 -11.25 7.54
N GLY A 45 18.28 -10.38 6.68
CA GLY A 45 19.29 -10.74 5.69
C GLY A 45 18.74 -11.42 4.44
N GLY A 46 17.42 -11.34 4.20
CA GLY A 46 16.82 -11.80 2.95
C GLY A 46 17.08 -10.85 1.79
N ASP A 47 17.14 -11.40 0.58
CA ASP A 47 17.24 -10.62 -0.66
C ASP A 47 15.92 -9.89 -0.95
N VAL A 48 16.03 -8.58 -1.19
CA VAL A 48 14.90 -7.70 -1.46
C VAL A 48 15.04 -6.92 -2.77
N ASP A 49 16.16 -7.07 -3.49
CA ASP A 49 16.39 -6.40 -4.77
C ASP A 49 15.24 -6.62 -5.78
N PRO A 50 14.61 -7.81 -5.88
CA PRO A 50 13.48 -8.03 -6.79
C PRO A 50 12.24 -7.16 -6.52
N PHE A 51 12.11 -6.59 -5.31
CA PHE A 51 10.96 -5.78 -4.91
C PHE A 51 11.23 -4.27 -4.96
N LEU A 52 12.43 -3.85 -5.40
CA LEU A 52 12.86 -2.47 -5.39
C LEU A 52 13.16 -1.96 -6.81
N PRO A 53 13.00 -0.65 -7.06
CA PRO A 53 13.36 -0.05 -8.35
C PRO A 53 14.88 0.19 -8.49
N TYR A 54 15.67 -0.13 -7.46
CA TYR A 54 17.12 0.01 -7.40
C TYR A 54 17.73 -1.12 -6.54
N LYS A 55 19.06 -1.29 -6.61
CA LYS A 55 19.79 -2.24 -5.76
C LYS A 55 20.22 -1.60 -4.45
N LEU A 56 20.05 -2.32 -3.35
CA LEU A 56 20.50 -1.90 -2.01
C LEU A 56 21.99 -2.18 -1.78
#